data_AF-A0AAQ3UPQ4-F1
#
_entry.id   AF-A0AAQ3UPQ4-F1
#
_cell.length_a   1.000
_cell.length_b   1.000
_cell.length_c   1.000
_cell.angle_alpha   90.00
_cell.angle_beta   90.00
_cell.angle_gamma   90.00
#
_symmetry.space_group_name_H-M   'P 1'
#
loop_
_entity.id
_entity.type
_entity.pdbx_description
1 polymer ?
#
loop_
_entity_poly.entity_id
_entity_poly.type
_entity_poly.pdbx_seq_one_letter_code
_entity_poly.pdbx_strand_id
1 'polypeptide(L)'
;MDKRTKVLICAAAAYMVLSMMALIIESRKRKRGAGRAEEDEAENKEGQANGVGDGPSTQDSQGATSSSSVNMPNKRARTAEIEEKELIAAFKHLGDKLVKAIEKVAKVGCRSRDNDVPEDLFDNINSLPGFDATHKNSYFVFLVANPHIGRAFNKLPFKHKLRWVDLFISGKFPGQ
;
A
#
# COMPACT_ATOMS: atom_id res chain seq x y z
N MET A 1 16.73 13.52 -3.86
CA MET A 1 15.94 12.93 -2.75
C MET A 1 16.65 11.69 -2.25
N ASP A 2 17.24 11.81 -1.07
CA ASP A 2 18.04 10.81 -0.38
C ASP A 2 17.20 9.62 0.13
N LYS A 3 17.87 8.50 0.39
CA LYS A 3 17.22 7.23 0.79
C LYS A 3 16.49 7.36 2.14
N ARG A 4 16.99 8.22 3.04
CA ARG A 4 16.41 8.45 4.37
C ARG A 4 15.10 9.22 4.25
N THR A 5 15.07 10.28 3.44
CA THR A 5 13.85 11.03 3.14
C THR A 5 12.77 10.16 2.50
N LYS A 6 13.13 9.22 1.61
CA LYS A 6 12.16 8.26 1.04
C LYS A 6 11.53 7.34 2.10
N VAL A 7 12.34 6.81 3.02
CA VAL A 7 11.84 5.95 4.11
C VAL A 7 10.92 6.73 5.05
N LEU A 8 11.29 7.97 5.40
CA LEU A 8 10.47 8.83 6.26
C LEU A 8 9.12 9.16 5.63
N ILE A 9 9.10 9.48 4.33
CA ILE A 9 7.84 9.75 3.61
C ILE A 9 6.96 8.49 3.56
N CYS A 10 7.55 7.32 3.27
CA CYS A 10 6.81 6.06 3.26
C CYS A 10 6.24 5.72 4.65
N ALA A 11 7.01 5.92 5.73
CA ALA A 11 6.55 5.69 7.09
C ALA A 11 5.42 6.65 7.47
N ALA A 12 5.53 7.94 7.14
CA ALA A 12 4.48 8.92 7.38
C ALA A 12 3.19 8.60 6.60
N ALA A 13 3.32 8.20 5.33
CA ALA A 13 2.17 7.80 4.52
C ALA A 13 1.48 6.55 5.10
N ALA A 14 2.25 5.54 5.52
CA ALA A 14 1.70 4.35 6.16
C ALA A 14 0.95 4.69 7.46
N TYR A 15 1.52 5.55 8.30
CA TYR A 15 0.89 5.99 9.55
C TYR A 15 -0.44 6.73 9.30
N MET A 16 -0.50 7.60 8.29
CA MET A 16 -1.73 8.30 7.94
C MET A 16 -2.84 7.34 7.47
N VAL A 17 -2.49 6.35 6.64
CA VAL A 17 -3.47 5.36 6.16
C VAL A 17 -3.98 4.49 7.30
N LEU A 18 -3.10 4.01 8.17
CA LEU A 18 -3.48 3.20 9.34
C LEU A 18 -4.36 3.99 10.32
N SER A 19 -4.03 5.25 10.57
CA SER A 19 -4.83 6.13 11.44
C SER A 19 -6.22 6.40 10.86
N MET A 20 -6.31 6.63 9.54
CA MET A 20 -7.58 6.84 8.87
C MET A 20 -8.46 5.58 8.92
N MET A 21 -7.88 4.40 8.71
CA MET A 21 -8.61 3.13 8.81
C MET A 21 -9.10 2.86 10.23
N ALA A 22 -8.28 3.14 11.25
CA ALA A 22 -8.67 3.02 12.65
C ALA A 22 -9.88 3.91 12.98
N LEU A 23 -9.85 5.18 12.53
CA LEU A 23 -10.97 6.12 12.72
C LEU A 23 -12.25 5.67 11.99
N ILE A 24 -12.13 5.09 10.79
CA ILE A 24 -13.29 4.55 10.05
C ILE A 24 -13.88 3.33 10.77
N ILE A 25 -13.03 2.45 11.30
CA ILE A 25 -13.47 1.27 12.07
C ILE A 25 -14.19 1.72 13.35
N GLU A 26 -13.64 2.66 14.10
CA GLU A 26 -14.27 3.20 15.30
C GLU A 26 -15.58 3.93 15.00
N SER A 27 -15.62 4.77 13.96
CA SER A 27 -16.83 5.49 13.56
C SER A 27 -17.96 4.53 13.19
N ARG A 28 -17.64 3.45 12.48
CA ARG A 28 -18.61 2.39 12.14
C ARG A 28 -19.03 1.57 13.36
N LYS A 29 -18.13 1.36 14.33
CA LYS A 29 -18.44 0.69 15.59
C LYS A 29 -19.39 1.53 16.46
N ARG A 30 -19.17 2.85 16.55
CA ARG A 30 -20.07 3.78 17.27
C ARG A 30 -21.46 3.85 16.64
N LYS A 31 -21.56 3.78 15.30
CA LYS A 31 -22.85 3.79 14.59
C LYS A 31 -23.68 2.50 14.80
N ARG A 32 -23.05 1.38 15.19
CA ARG A 32 -23.74 0.13 15.53
C ARG A 32 -24.05 -0.02 17.03
N GLY A 33 -23.35 0.72 17.89
CA GLY A 33 -23.59 0.74 19.34
C GLY A 33 -24.79 1.58 19.78
N ALA A 34 -25.33 2.43 18.91
CA ALA A 34 -26.53 3.21 19.20
C ALA A 34 -27.86 2.43 19.00
N GLY A 35 -27.79 1.14 18.62
CA GLY A 35 -28.96 0.30 18.33
C GLY A 35 -29.15 -0.89 19.27
N ARG A 36 -28.46 -0.93 20.41
CA ARG A 36 -28.66 -1.97 21.42
C ARG A 36 -28.32 -1.42 22.80
N ALA A 37 -29.15 -0.49 23.25
CA ALA A 37 -29.33 -0.24 24.66
C ALA A 37 -30.58 -1.03 25.05
N GLU A 38 -30.38 -2.20 25.61
CA GLU A 38 -31.18 -2.79 26.69
C GLU A 38 -30.57 -4.15 27.03
N GLU A 39 -30.53 -4.42 28.33
CA GLU A 39 -29.99 -5.61 29.02
C GLU A 39 -28.48 -5.57 29.30
N ASP A 40 -28.13 -4.98 30.45
CA ASP A 40 -27.59 -5.76 31.58
C ASP A 40 -27.74 -4.95 32.87
N GLU A 41 -28.59 -5.43 33.78
CA GLU A 41 -28.69 -4.97 35.16
C GLU A 41 -27.60 -5.62 36.03
N ALA A 42 -26.98 -4.81 36.89
CA ALA A 42 -26.79 -5.02 38.34
C ALA A 42 -25.45 -4.42 38.83
N GLU A 43 -25.48 -3.25 39.48
CA GLU A 43 -25.39 -3.16 40.94
C GLU A 43 -25.26 -1.69 41.43
N ASN A 44 -26.23 -1.29 42.25
CA ASN A 44 -26.07 -0.61 43.56
C ASN A 44 -25.50 0.83 43.64
N LYS A 45 -26.39 1.84 43.79
CA LYS A 45 -26.73 2.47 45.09
C LYS A 45 -27.65 3.70 44.95
N GLU A 46 -28.75 3.63 45.72
CA GLU A 46 -29.41 4.67 46.55
C GLU A 46 -29.75 6.04 45.95
N GLY A 47 -31.04 6.40 45.99
CA GLY A 47 -31.46 7.80 45.82
C GLY A 47 -32.95 8.10 45.54
N GLN A 48 -33.86 7.59 46.37
CA GLN A 48 -35.05 8.30 46.89
C GLN A 48 -36.05 9.03 45.94
N ALA A 49 -37.30 8.52 46.01
CA ALA A 49 -38.59 9.24 46.11
C ALA A 49 -39.43 9.58 44.85
N ASN A 50 -40.60 8.91 44.83
CA ASN A 50 -41.95 9.41 44.51
C ASN A 50 -42.26 9.74 43.03
N GLY A 51 -43.37 9.32 42.43
CA GLY A 51 -44.61 8.79 42.99
C GLY A 51 -45.50 8.12 41.93
N VAL A 52 -46.46 7.39 42.48
CA VAL A 52 -47.45 6.48 41.91
C VAL A 52 -48.59 7.24 41.21
N GLY A 53 -49.25 6.58 40.25
CA GLY A 53 -50.66 6.86 39.90
C GLY A 53 -50.93 6.82 38.40
N ASP A 54 -51.14 5.65 37.77
CA ASP A 54 -52.42 4.94 37.55
C ASP A 54 -53.29 5.54 36.41
N GLY A 55 -53.74 4.69 35.47
CA GLY A 55 -54.45 5.05 34.21
C GLY A 55 -55.92 5.46 34.41
N PRO A 56 -56.90 5.09 33.54
CA PRO A 56 -56.92 4.77 32.10
C PRO A 56 -58.10 5.47 31.33
N SER A 57 -58.20 5.41 30.00
CA SER A 57 -59.45 5.17 29.21
C SER A 57 -59.43 5.66 27.75
N THR A 58 -59.60 4.67 26.86
CA THR A 58 -60.63 4.48 25.80
C THR A 58 -61.32 5.65 25.04
N GLN A 59 -61.65 5.33 23.77
CA GLN A 59 -62.73 5.86 22.90
C GLN A 59 -62.45 7.20 22.18
N ASP A 60 -62.82 7.47 20.93
CA ASP A 60 -63.54 6.77 19.85
C ASP A 60 -63.67 7.69 18.60
N SER A 61 -64.12 7.08 17.50
CA SER A 61 -65.01 7.67 16.47
C SER A 61 -64.47 8.38 15.20
N GLN A 62 -65.14 7.99 14.11
CA GLN A 62 -64.88 8.16 12.68
C GLN A 62 -65.52 9.43 12.06
N GLY A 63 -65.09 9.76 10.84
CA GLY A 63 -65.83 10.56 9.84
C GLY A 63 -64.88 11.43 9.01
N ALA A 64 -64.91 11.54 7.68
CA ALA A 64 -65.86 11.12 6.67
C ALA A 64 -65.17 11.05 5.29
N THR A 65 -65.85 10.35 4.38
CA THR A 65 -65.57 10.09 2.96
C THR A 65 -65.39 11.32 2.07
N SER A 66 -64.49 11.28 1.09
CA SER A 66 -64.85 11.23 -0.35
C SER A 66 -63.66 11.36 -1.32
N SER A 67 -63.48 10.31 -2.12
CA SER A 67 -63.18 10.26 -3.57
C SER A 67 -62.11 11.18 -4.19
N SER A 68 -61.00 10.58 -4.66
CA SER A 68 -60.76 10.48 -6.11
C SER A 68 -59.75 9.35 -6.40
N SER A 69 -60.21 8.38 -7.19
CA SER A 69 -59.35 7.45 -7.90
C SER A 69 -58.65 8.22 -9.01
N VAL A 70 -57.34 8.42 -8.87
CA VAL A 70 -56.43 8.51 -10.02
C VAL A 70 -55.31 7.53 -9.76
N ASN A 71 -55.51 6.31 -10.25
CA ASN A 71 -54.44 5.33 -10.42
C ASN A 71 -53.39 5.93 -11.35
N MET A 72 -52.31 6.49 -10.80
CA MET A 72 -51.11 6.78 -11.57
C MET A 72 -50.39 5.45 -11.86
N PRO A 73 -50.24 5.06 -13.12
CA PRO A 73 -49.64 3.78 -13.47
C PRO A 73 -48.13 3.85 -13.26
N ASN A 74 -47.64 2.91 -12.45
CA ASN A 74 -46.33 2.28 -12.49
C ASN A 74 -45.24 2.98 -13.33
N LYS A 75 -44.34 3.74 -12.68
CA LYS A 75 -43.00 3.99 -13.24
C LYS A 75 -42.00 4.18 -12.11
N ARG A 76 -41.31 3.08 -11.75
CA ARG A 76 -39.86 3.01 -11.45
C ARG A 76 -39.54 1.62 -10.89
N ALA A 77 -39.49 0.65 -11.79
CA ALA A 77 -38.68 -0.56 -11.61
C ALA A 77 -37.68 -0.57 -12.78
N ARG A 78 -36.39 -0.80 -12.48
CA ARG A 78 -35.20 -0.84 -13.38
C ARG A 78 -34.40 0.47 -13.60
N THR A 79 -33.88 1.07 -12.53
CA THR A 79 -32.73 2.01 -12.66
C THR A 79 -31.51 1.58 -11.83
N ALA A 80 -31.72 0.87 -10.72
CA ALA A 80 -30.64 0.47 -9.81
C ALA A 80 -29.64 -0.55 -10.39
N GLU A 81 -30.10 -1.53 -11.19
CA GLU A 81 -29.21 -2.59 -11.72
C GLU A 81 -28.29 -2.11 -12.85
N ILE A 82 -28.67 -1.05 -13.57
CA ILE A 82 -27.85 -0.47 -14.64
C ILE A 82 -26.73 0.36 -13.99
N GLU A 83 -27.08 1.18 -13.00
CA GLU A 83 -26.12 1.98 -12.22
C GLU A 83 -25.13 1.10 -11.45
N GLU A 84 -25.56 -0.04 -10.88
CA GLU A 84 -24.65 -0.97 -10.21
C GLU A 84 -23.64 -1.60 -11.18
N LYS A 85 -24.09 -2.03 -12.37
CA LYS A 85 -23.20 -2.58 -13.41
C LYS A 85 -22.21 -1.54 -13.92
N GLU A 86 -22.64 -0.29 -14.07
CA GLU A 86 -21.78 0.83 -14.43
C GLU A 86 -20.75 1.15 -13.34
N LEU A 87 -21.16 1.10 -12.06
CA LEU A 87 -20.28 1.31 -10.92
C LEU A 87 -19.23 0.19 -10.80
N ILE A 88 -19.64 -1.06 -10.96
CA ILE A 88 -18.73 -2.21 -11.00
C ILE A 88 -17.74 -2.07 -12.16
N ALA A 89 -18.19 -1.61 -13.33
CA ALA A 89 -17.32 -1.36 -14.48
C ALA A 89 -16.30 -0.25 -14.19
N ALA A 90 -16.70 0.83 -13.52
CA ALA A 90 -15.81 1.92 -13.12
C ALA A 90 -14.72 1.45 -12.13
N PHE A 91 -15.08 0.61 -11.14
CA PHE A 91 -14.11 0.03 -10.22
C PHE A 91 -13.14 -0.93 -10.90
N LYS A 92 -13.61 -1.76 -11.83
CA LYS A 92 -12.72 -2.61 -12.65
C LYS A 92 -11.73 -1.77 -13.45
N HIS A 93 -12.21 -0.72 -14.11
CA HIS A 93 -11.34 0.19 -14.87
C HIS A 93 -10.28 0.88 -13.99
N LEU A 94 -10.68 1.35 -12.80
CA LEU A 94 -9.75 1.94 -11.84
C LEU A 94 -8.75 0.90 -11.32
N GLY A 95 -9.22 -0.32 -11.01
CA GLY A 95 -8.40 -1.45 -10.59
C GLY A 95 -7.34 -1.81 -11.64
N ASP A 96 -7.74 -1.94 -12.91
CA ASP A 96 -6.82 -2.23 -14.01
C ASP A 96 -5.79 -1.12 -14.21
N LYS A 97 -6.21 0.15 -14.06
CA LYS A 97 -5.31 1.30 -14.16
C LYS A 97 -4.32 1.33 -13.00
N LEU A 98 -4.77 1.01 -11.79
CA LEU A 98 -3.93 0.88 -10.61
C LEU A 98 -2.94 -0.27 -10.77
N VAL A 99 -3.39 -1.46 -11.20
CA VAL A 99 -2.54 -2.62 -11.48
C VAL A 99 -1.49 -2.27 -12.53
N LYS A 100 -1.87 -1.67 -13.66
CA LYS A 100 -0.91 -1.20 -14.69
C LYS A 100 0.09 -0.17 -14.17
N ALA A 101 -0.34 0.74 -13.29
CA ALA A 101 0.56 1.71 -12.68
C ALA A 101 1.55 1.03 -11.70
N ILE A 102 1.07 0.09 -10.88
CA ILE A 102 1.90 -0.71 -9.98
C ILE A 102 2.87 -1.56 -10.79
N GLU A 103 2.45 -2.24 -11.86
CA GLU A 103 3.33 -3.01 -12.75
C GLU A 103 4.39 -2.13 -13.40
N LYS A 104 4.06 -0.90 -13.82
CA LYS A 104 5.04 0.05 -14.36
C LYS A 104 6.04 0.46 -13.28
N VAL A 105 5.59 0.79 -12.07
CA VAL A 105 6.47 1.15 -10.95
C VAL A 105 7.29 -0.05 -10.50
N ALA A 106 6.72 -1.25 -10.50
CA ALA A 106 7.39 -2.50 -10.19
C ALA A 106 8.40 -2.88 -11.27
N LYS A 107 8.17 -2.63 -12.56
CA LYS A 107 9.21 -2.79 -13.60
C LYS A 107 10.34 -1.77 -13.45
N VAL A 108 10.03 -0.56 -13.00
CA VAL A 108 11.02 0.49 -12.72
C VAL A 108 11.80 0.21 -11.41
N GLY A 109 11.16 -0.40 -10.41
CA GLY A 109 11.72 -0.77 -9.11
C GLY A 109 12.44 -2.12 -9.11
N CYS A 110 11.88 -3.10 -9.81
CA CYS A 110 12.45 -4.40 -10.16
C CYS A 110 13.16 -4.31 -11.51
N ARG A 111 14.10 -3.36 -11.65
CA ARG A 111 15.19 -3.53 -12.59
C ARG A 111 16.05 -4.72 -12.13
N SER A 112 15.53 -5.95 -12.20
CA SER A 112 16.28 -7.14 -11.78
C SER A 112 17.24 -7.61 -12.87
N ARG A 113 16.88 -7.55 -14.17
CA ARG A 113 17.82 -7.91 -15.25
C ARG A 113 18.99 -6.93 -15.39
N ASP A 114 18.75 -5.66 -15.09
CA ASP A 114 19.78 -4.63 -15.10
C ASP A 114 20.53 -4.55 -13.77
N ASN A 115 20.30 -5.45 -12.80
CA ASN A 115 21.06 -5.50 -11.55
C ASN A 115 21.95 -6.74 -11.42
N ASP A 116 21.89 -7.68 -12.37
CA ASP A 116 22.70 -8.88 -12.33
C ASP A 116 24.19 -8.58 -12.64
N VAL A 117 25.06 -9.36 -12.01
CA VAL A 117 26.51 -9.34 -12.22
C VAL A 117 26.81 -10.07 -13.54
N PRO A 118 27.63 -9.52 -14.45
CA PRO A 118 27.97 -10.20 -15.70
C PRO A 118 28.60 -11.57 -15.47
N GLU A 119 28.21 -12.57 -16.26
CA GLU A 119 28.68 -13.96 -16.12
C GLU A 119 30.19 -14.08 -16.44
N ASP A 120 30.68 -13.29 -17.38
CA ASP A 120 32.08 -13.23 -17.82
C ASP A 120 32.96 -12.33 -16.92
N LEU A 121 32.40 -11.78 -15.83
CA LEU A 121 33.11 -10.82 -14.99
C LEU A 121 34.38 -11.39 -14.35
N PHE A 122 34.28 -12.63 -13.83
CA PHE A 122 35.40 -13.28 -13.15
C PHE A 122 36.55 -13.55 -14.12
N ASP A 123 36.25 -14.09 -15.31
CA ASP A 123 37.24 -14.35 -16.36
C ASP A 123 37.90 -13.06 -16.85
N ASN A 124 37.10 -12.00 -17.01
CA ASN A 124 37.61 -10.68 -17.38
C ASN A 124 38.56 -10.07 -16.35
N ILE A 125 38.40 -10.35 -15.05
CA ILE A 125 39.35 -9.92 -14.01
C ILE A 125 40.58 -10.82 -13.99
N ASN A 126 40.41 -12.14 -14.11
CA ASN A 126 41.51 -13.09 -14.06
C ASN A 126 42.46 -12.99 -15.26
N SER A 127 41.94 -12.65 -16.44
CA SER A 127 42.73 -12.41 -17.66
C SER A 127 43.59 -11.16 -17.60
N LEU A 128 43.40 -10.25 -16.62
CA LEU A 128 44.24 -9.06 -16.49
C LEU A 128 45.65 -9.44 -16.00
N PRO A 129 46.71 -9.11 -16.75
CA PRO A 129 48.08 -9.26 -16.28
C PRO A 129 48.44 -8.18 -15.26
N GLY A 130 49.48 -8.43 -14.46
CA GLY A 130 50.07 -7.42 -13.56
C GLY A 130 49.43 -7.31 -12.17
N PHE A 131 48.40 -8.10 -11.87
CA PHE A 131 47.77 -8.15 -10.55
C PHE A 131 47.88 -9.54 -9.94
N ASP A 132 48.14 -9.59 -8.64
CA ASP A 132 48.15 -10.84 -7.89
C ASP A 132 46.72 -11.39 -7.69
N ALA A 133 46.61 -12.64 -7.26
CA ALA A 133 45.31 -13.29 -7.04
C ALA A 133 44.51 -12.60 -5.91
N THR A 134 45.19 -12.03 -4.92
CA THR A 134 44.58 -11.36 -3.78
C THR A 134 43.87 -10.08 -4.20
N HIS A 135 44.55 -9.24 -4.99
CA HIS A 135 44.04 -8.02 -5.59
C HIS A 135 42.86 -8.31 -6.51
N LYS A 136 43.01 -9.31 -7.40
CA LYS A 136 41.95 -9.75 -8.31
C LYS A 136 40.69 -10.19 -7.55
N ASN A 137 40.85 -11.02 -6.52
CA ASN A 137 39.72 -11.50 -5.71
C ASN A 137 39.08 -10.35 -4.90
N SER A 138 39.89 -9.47 -4.31
CA SER A 138 39.39 -8.30 -3.56
C SER A 138 38.55 -7.38 -4.46
N TYR A 139 39.00 -7.16 -5.69
CA TYR A 139 38.26 -6.38 -6.67
C TYR A 139 37.00 -7.09 -7.13
N PHE A 140 37.04 -8.40 -7.37
CA PHE A 140 35.87 -9.19 -7.73
C PHE A 140 34.76 -9.09 -6.66
N VAL A 141 35.11 -9.26 -5.38
CA VAL A 141 34.16 -9.09 -4.26
C VAL A 141 33.55 -7.69 -4.26
N PHE A 142 34.35 -6.65 -4.52
CA PHE A 142 33.85 -5.28 -4.65
C PHE A 142 32.85 -5.10 -5.79
N LEU A 143 33.09 -5.72 -6.95
CA LEU A 143 32.18 -5.64 -8.11
C LEU A 143 30.90 -6.44 -7.91
N VAL A 144 30.96 -7.61 -7.25
CA VAL A 144 29.78 -8.41 -6.90
C VAL A 144 28.89 -7.66 -5.91
N ALA A 145 29.49 -6.99 -4.93
CA ALA A 145 28.75 -6.12 -3.99
C ALA A 145 28.18 -4.86 -4.67
N ASN A 146 28.70 -4.47 -5.83
CA ASN A 146 28.29 -3.29 -6.58
C ASN A 146 28.00 -3.63 -8.05
N PRO A 147 26.90 -4.33 -8.37
CA PRO A 147 26.69 -4.89 -9.71
C PRO A 147 26.69 -3.85 -10.85
N HIS A 148 26.27 -2.62 -10.57
CA HIS A 148 26.32 -1.51 -11.53
C HIS A 148 27.75 -1.12 -11.91
N ILE A 149 28.69 -1.20 -10.97
CA ILE A 149 30.12 -1.00 -11.23
C ILE A 149 30.67 -2.21 -11.97
N GLY A 150 30.31 -3.43 -11.56
CA GLY A 150 30.69 -4.67 -12.26
C GLY A 150 30.32 -4.66 -13.74
N ARG A 151 29.09 -4.25 -14.08
CA ARG A 151 28.65 -4.09 -15.47
C ARG A 151 29.41 -3.01 -16.22
N ALA A 152 29.65 -1.86 -15.59
CA ALA A 152 30.41 -0.78 -16.21
C ALA A 152 31.82 -1.24 -16.53
N PHE A 153 32.50 -1.84 -15.54
CA PHE A 153 33.83 -2.43 -15.69
C PHE A 153 33.87 -3.44 -16.83
N ASN A 154 32.89 -4.33 -16.91
CA ASN A 154 32.87 -5.39 -17.92
C ASN A 154 32.83 -4.87 -19.36
N LYS A 155 32.15 -3.73 -19.57
CA LYS A 155 32.04 -3.04 -20.87
C LYS A 155 33.27 -2.22 -21.25
N LEU A 156 34.22 -2.01 -20.33
CA LEU A 156 35.39 -1.18 -20.61
C LEU A 156 36.38 -1.90 -21.54
N PRO A 157 37.11 -1.17 -22.40
CA PRO A 157 38.27 -1.71 -23.09
C PRO A 157 39.37 -2.13 -22.10
N PHE A 158 40.20 -3.10 -22.49
CA PHE A 158 41.24 -3.72 -21.66
C PHE A 158 42.09 -2.71 -20.86
N LYS A 159 42.61 -1.66 -21.51
CA LYS A 159 43.44 -0.64 -20.85
C LYS A 159 42.72 0.10 -19.71
N HIS A 160 41.43 0.33 -19.86
CA HIS A 160 40.63 0.98 -18.83
C HIS A 160 40.30 0.03 -17.68
N LYS A 161 40.11 -1.27 -17.96
CA LYS A 161 39.97 -2.31 -16.93
C LYS A 161 41.20 -2.35 -16.04
N LEU A 162 42.41 -2.37 -16.62
CA LEU A 162 43.67 -2.31 -15.86
C LEU A 162 43.72 -1.10 -14.92
N ARG A 163 43.45 0.10 -15.46
CA ARG A 163 43.50 1.34 -14.67
C ARG A 163 42.49 1.36 -13.52
N TRP A 164 41.31 0.77 -13.71
CA TRP A 164 40.29 0.69 -12.67
C TRP A 164 40.71 -0.21 -11.51
N VAL A 165 41.31 -1.35 -11.83
CA VAL A 165 41.83 -2.30 -10.85
C VAL A 165 43.01 -1.67 -10.10
N ASP A 166 43.94 -1.05 -10.82
CA ASP A 166 45.10 -0.33 -10.28
C ASP A 166 44.68 0.75 -9.26
N LEU A 167 43.76 1.65 -9.65
CA LEU A 167 43.24 2.68 -8.75
C LEU A 167 42.58 2.11 -7.49
N PHE A 168 41.87 0.99 -7.60
CA PHE A 168 41.26 0.33 -6.45
C PHE A 168 42.32 -0.26 -5.52
N ILE A 169 43.34 -0.90 -6.08
CA ILE A 169 44.41 -1.53 -5.31
C ILE A 169 45.26 -0.47 -4.63
N SER A 170 45.72 0.57 -5.32
CA SER A 170 46.51 1.64 -4.71
C SER A 170 45.81 2.29 -3.51
N GLY A 171 44.47 2.34 -3.53
CA GLY A 171 43.67 2.85 -2.42
C GLY A 171 43.46 1.85 -1.27
N LYS A 172 43.48 0.55 -1.54
CA LYS A 172 43.23 -0.52 -0.55
C LYS A 172 44.51 -1.16 0.01
N PHE A 173 45.60 -1.12 -0.75
CA PHE A 173 46.88 -1.75 -0.48
C PHE A 173 48.01 -0.73 -0.70
N PRO A 174 48.09 0.33 0.13
CA PRO A 174 49.14 1.33 -0.03
C PRO A 174 50.51 0.72 0.27
N GLY A 175 51.47 0.91 -0.64
CA GLY A 175 52.87 0.51 -0.44
C GLY A 175 53.25 -0.89 -0.94
N GLN A 176 52.42 -1.52 -1.78
CA GLN A 176 52.77 -2.72 -2.56
C GLN A 176 52.98 -2.38 -4.04
#